data_AF-A0A1H3JB47-F1
#
_entry.id   AF-A0A1H3JB47-F1
#
_cell.length_a   1.000
_cell.length_b   1.000
_cell.length_c   1.000
_cell.angle_alpha   90.00
_cell.angle_beta   90.00
_cell.angle_gamma   90.00
#
_symmetry.space_group_name_H-M   'P 1'
#
loop_
_entity.id
_entity.type
_entity.pdbx_description
1 polymer ?
#
loop_
_entity_poly.entity_id
_entity_poly.type
_entity_poly.pdbx_seq_one_letter_code
_entity_poly.pdbx_strand_id
1 'polypeptide(L)'
;MVEQAGRVQALLQSRNNTQGNISQLEREIQAATSGLISEIELSALKTRWADLTDIRSQLDEAATSFTEGDRYRQNAANAAEALVASQTSDRSAIVLRSNVKNLAYRLGVEFESATATEQILYSLMTTITQRELSLNARQTARREAINAAKAVIVSRDTLTGLRNKRGKVKNRLSFKESQKAEADEIINIAKDIARQTREARGRVVRRVFNDELNTVWRDLFVRLAPEEPFIPAFAIPETVGDEVEAVLETHHRRGGKGGNPRAMLSAGNLNTAALTLFMALHLSVKEKLPWLVIDDPVQSMDEVHIAQFAALLRTLSKQMGRQVIIAVHERSLFDYLSLELSPAFPGDRLNVVELSRSAMGQTICRWDTRHYVADKAIVA
;
A
#
# COMPACT_ATOMS: atom_id res chain seq x y z
N MET A 1 182.29 15.86 3.44
CA MET A 1 181.58 14.97 2.50
C MET A 1 180.09 14.79 2.88
N VAL A 2 179.34 15.83 3.30
CA VAL A 2 177.86 15.74 3.46
C VAL A 2 177.14 17.08 3.19
N GLU A 3 177.76 18.25 3.40
CA GLU A 3 177.07 19.54 3.22
C GLU A 3 176.89 20.03 1.77
N GLN A 4 177.68 19.53 0.81
CA GLN A 4 177.55 19.93 -0.60
C GLN A 4 176.30 19.35 -1.32
N ALA A 5 175.62 18.36 -0.74
CA ALA A 5 174.37 17.82 -1.29
C ALA A 5 173.12 18.60 -0.84
N GLY A 6 173.12 19.18 0.37
CA GLY A 6 171.97 19.91 0.92
C GLY A 6 171.70 21.26 0.24
N ARG A 7 172.74 21.97 -0.22
CA ARG A 7 172.60 23.26 -0.93
C ARG A 7 172.00 23.12 -2.34
N VAL A 8 172.28 22.01 -3.03
CA VAL A 8 171.77 21.79 -4.40
C VAL A 8 170.30 21.36 -4.36
N GLN A 9 169.88 20.59 -3.35
CA GLN A 9 168.48 20.17 -3.20
C GLN A 9 167.55 21.30 -2.73
N ALA A 10 168.04 22.21 -1.87
CA ALA A 10 167.29 23.39 -1.44
C ALA A 10 167.06 24.43 -2.57
N LEU A 11 168.06 24.65 -3.44
CA LEU A 11 167.93 25.55 -4.58
C LEU A 11 166.99 25.00 -5.68
N LEU A 12 166.96 23.68 -5.88
CA LEU A 12 166.02 23.04 -6.81
C LEU A 12 164.57 23.10 -6.30
N GLN A 13 164.33 22.92 -5.00
CA GLN A 13 162.99 23.10 -4.42
C GLN A 13 162.52 24.56 -4.49
N SER A 14 163.39 25.53 -4.25
CA SER A 14 163.06 26.96 -4.34
C SER A 14 162.72 27.40 -5.77
N ARG A 15 163.47 26.91 -6.78
CA ARG A 15 163.18 27.18 -8.20
C ARG A 15 161.85 26.58 -8.64
N ASN A 16 161.53 25.36 -8.22
CA ASN A 16 160.24 24.74 -8.55
C ASN A 16 159.05 25.46 -7.88
N ASN A 17 159.20 25.94 -6.64
CA ASN A 17 158.16 26.75 -6.00
C ASN A 17 157.95 28.11 -6.68
N THR A 18 159.02 28.79 -7.11
CA THR A 18 158.89 30.07 -7.81
C THR A 18 158.29 29.91 -9.22
N GLN A 19 158.65 28.85 -9.95
CA GLN A 19 158.04 28.52 -11.24
C GLN A 19 156.54 28.18 -11.10
N GLY A 20 156.16 27.48 -10.01
CA GLY A 20 154.77 27.19 -9.66
C GLY A 20 153.95 28.44 -9.38
N ASN A 21 154.49 29.38 -8.60
CA ASN A 21 153.82 30.65 -8.29
C ASN A 21 153.62 31.55 -9.52
N ILE A 22 154.60 31.62 -10.43
CA ILE A 22 154.45 32.40 -11.67
C ILE A 22 153.32 31.81 -12.54
N SER A 23 153.27 30.49 -12.67
CA SER A 23 152.22 29.79 -13.44
C SER A 23 150.82 29.90 -12.80
N GLN A 24 150.75 30.21 -11.50
CA GLN A 24 149.49 30.47 -10.80
C GLN A 24 149.03 31.92 -11.00
N LEU A 25 149.93 32.90 -10.87
CA LEU A 25 149.62 34.32 -11.10
C LEU A 25 149.26 34.61 -12.56
N GLU A 26 149.89 33.96 -13.54
CA GLU A 26 149.48 34.10 -14.96
C GLU A 26 148.07 33.57 -15.21
N ARG A 27 147.65 32.50 -14.53
CA ARG A 27 146.27 31.99 -14.58
C ARG A 27 145.28 32.93 -13.92
N GLU A 28 145.64 33.55 -12.79
CA GLU A 28 144.78 34.53 -12.11
C GLU A 28 144.59 35.81 -12.96
N ILE A 29 145.64 36.28 -13.65
CA ILE A 29 145.53 37.44 -14.55
C ILE A 29 144.66 37.12 -15.78
N GLN A 30 144.83 35.94 -16.41
CA GLN A 30 143.96 35.54 -17.51
C GLN A 30 142.49 35.41 -17.08
N ALA A 31 142.23 34.86 -15.88
CA ALA A 31 140.88 34.78 -15.33
C ALA A 31 140.26 36.16 -15.10
N ALA A 32 141.00 37.11 -14.52
CA ALA A 32 140.53 38.48 -14.30
C ALA A 32 140.26 39.25 -15.61
N THR A 33 141.10 39.02 -16.64
CA THR A 33 140.94 39.67 -17.95
C THR A 33 139.74 39.11 -18.72
N SER A 34 139.40 37.83 -18.53
CA SER A 34 138.22 37.20 -19.14
C SER A 34 136.87 37.64 -18.55
N GLY A 35 136.87 38.33 -17.40
CA GLY A 35 135.68 38.84 -16.72
C GLY A 35 135.34 40.31 -16.98
N LEU A 36 136.14 41.03 -17.78
CA LEU A 36 135.91 42.44 -18.11
C LEU A 36 135.04 42.56 -19.36
N ILE A 37 133.83 43.09 -19.20
CA ILE A 37 132.90 43.42 -20.30
C ILE A 37 133.60 44.39 -21.25
N SER A 38 133.62 44.05 -22.54
CA SER A 38 134.30 44.89 -23.53
C SER A 38 133.58 46.23 -23.70
N GLU A 39 134.32 47.28 -24.04
CA GLU A 39 133.76 48.62 -24.25
C GLU A 39 132.66 48.65 -25.33
N ILE A 40 132.69 47.69 -26.26
CA ILE A 40 131.69 47.49 -27.32
C ILE A 40 130.36 46.98 -26.74
N GLU A 41 130.39 46.01 -25.81
CA GLU A 41 129.19 45.46 -25.16
C GLU A 41 128.50 46.49 -24.26
N LEU A 42 129.29 47.30 -23.53
CA LEU A 42 128.76 48.39 -22.72
C LEU A 42 128.03 49.44 -23.57
N SER A 43 128.59 49.76 -24.74
CA SER A 43 127.97 50.69 -25.69
C SER A 43 126.63 50.15 -26.22
N ALA A 44 126.58 48.88 -26.62
CA ALA A 44 125.35 48.23 -27.10
C ALA A 44 124.23 48.20 -26.04
N LEU A 45 124.58 47.95 -24.77
CA LEU A 45 123.64 48.00 -23.64
C LEU A 45 123.09 49.41 -23.40
N LYS A 46 123.93 50.45 -23.53
CA LYS A 46 123.49 51.85 -23.42
C LYS A 46 122.56 52.25 -24.56
N THR A 47 122.87 51.87 -25.79
CA THR A 47 121.98 52.11 -26.95
C THR A 47 120.63 51.45 -26.74
N ARG A 48 120.59 50.17 -26.33
CA ARG A 48 119.34 49.46 -26.05
C ARG A 48 118.51 50.11 -24.93
N TRP A 49 119.16 50.65 -23.90
CA TRP A 49 118.46 51.38 -22.84
C TRP A 49 117.85 52.68 -23.35
N ALA A 50 118.55 53.42 -24.21
CA ALA A 50 118.00 54.61 -24.87
C ALA A 50 116.81 54.25 -25.76
N ASP A 51 116.92 53.23 -26.61
CA ASP A 51 115.82 52.75 -27.47
C ASP A 51 114.58 52.36 -26.66
N LEU A 52 114.75 51.64 -25.55
CA LEU A 52 113.65 51.26 -24.66
C LEU A 52 113.02 52.45 -23.94
N THR A 53 113.80 53.49 -23.67
CA THR A 53 113.30 54.72 -23.03
C THR A 53 112.49 55.55 -24.03
N ASP A 54 112.94 55.64 -25.28
CA ASP A 54 112.19 56.27 -26.37
C ASP A 54 110.89 55.53 -26.67
N ILE A 55 110.92 54.19 -26.75
CA ILE A 55 109.70 53.38 -26.92
C ILE A 55 108.71 53.62 -25.78
N ARG A 56 109.20 53.72 -24.53
CA ARG A 56 108.34 54.04 -23.38
C ARG A 56 107.71 55.43 -23.50
N SER A 57 108.47 56.44 -23.91
CA SER A 57 107.93 57.78 -24.11
C SER A 57 106.87 57.80 -25.22
N GLN A 58 107.10 57.09 -26.33
CA GLN A 58 106.12 56.98 -27.42
C GLN A 58 104.84 56.24 -26.98
N LEU A 59 104.97 55.20 -26.15
CA LEU A 59 103.82 54.50 -25.59
C LEU A 59 103.03 55.37 -24.60
N ASP A 60 103.70 56.16 -23.76
CA ASP A 60 103.06 57.08 -22.83
C ASP A 60 102.33 58.21 -23.57
N GLU A 61 102.91 58.74 -24.65
CA GLU A 61 102.26 59.75 -25.53
C GLU A 61 101.04 59.16 -26.26
N ALA A 62 101.12 57.89 -26.69
CA ALA A 62 100.03 57.21 -27.39
C ALA A 62 98.95 56.60 -26.47
N ALA A 63 99.18 56.50 -25.16
CA ALA A 63 98.28 55.85 -24.20
C ALA A 63 96.86 56.46 -24.21
N THR A 64 96.76 57.79 -24.29
CA THR A 64 95.48 58.50 -24.41
C THR A 64 94.74 58.13 -25.69
N SER A 65 95.45 58.05 -26.82
CA SER A 65 94.87 57.62 -28.11
C SER A 65 94.42 56.15 -28.09
N PHE A 66 95.17 55.25 -27.42
CA PHE A 66 94.77 53.86 -27.24
C PHE A 66 93.51 53.72 -26.39
N THR A 67 93.41 54.45 -25.27
CA THR A 67 92.19 54.43 -24.42
C THR A 67 90.98 55.01 -25.13
N GLU A 68 91.14 56.07 -25.92
CA GLU A 68 90.06 56.56 -26.79
C GLU A 68 89.68 55.53 -27.86
N GLY A 69 90.66 54.85 -28.46
CA GLY A 69 90.43 53.76 -29.40
C GLY A 69 89.66 52.59 -28.78
N ASP A 70 90.00 52.17 -27.55
CA ASP A 70 89.26 51.17 -26.79
C ASP A 70 87.82 51.61 -26.50
N ARG A 71 87.63 52.88 -26.13
CA ARG A 71 86.28 53.45 -25.93
C ARG A 71 85.46 53.41 -27.22
N TYR A 72 86.03 53.79 -28.36
CA TYR A 72 85.34 53.71 -29.65
C TYR A 72 85.03 52.26 -30.04
N ARG A 73 85.94 51.32 -29.79
CA ARG A 73 85.69 49.88 -30.00
C ARG A 73 84.55 49.36 -29.13
N GLN A 74 84.51 49.73 -27.85
CA GLN A 74 83.45 49.35 -26.92
C GLN A 74 82.09 49.93 -27.36
N ASN A 75 82.06 51.22 -27.75
CA ASN A 75 80.84 51.86 -28.23
C ASN A 75 80.33 51.21 -29.53
N ALA A 76 81.23 50.86 -30.45
CA ALA A 76 80.87 50.15 -31.68
C ALA A 76 80.33 48.75 -31.39
N ALA A 77 80.94 48.02 -30.44
CA ALA A 77 80.44 46.71 -30.00
C ALA A 77 79.03 46.81 -29.38
N ASN A 78 78.81 47.76 -28.46
CA ASN A 78 77.50 47.99 -27.84
C ASN A 78 76.43 48.36 -28.87
N ALA A 79 76.77 49.24 -29.83
CA ALA A 79 75.86 49.63 -30.91
C ALA A 79 75.53 48.45 -31.84
N ALA A 80 76.51 47.59 -32.14
CA ALA A 80 76.30 46.38 -32.93
C ALA A 80 75.40 45.37 -32.20
N GLU A 81 75.59 45.15 -30.90
CA GLU A 81 74.71 44.31 -30.08
C GLU A 81 73.27 44.85 -30.05
N ALA A 82 73.10 46.15 -29.81
CA ALA A 82 71.80 46.80 -29.83
C ALA A 82 71.10 46.67 -31.20
N LEU A 83 71.85 46.80 -32.29
CA LEU A 83 71.33 46.61 -33.65
C LEU A 83 70.88 45.16 -33.86
N VAL A 84 71.68 44.17 -33.47
CA VAL A 84 71.32 42.75 -33.57
C VAL A 84 70.06 42.44 -32.76
N ALA A 85 69.96 42.97 -31.54
CA ALA A 85 68.76 42.81 -30.69
C ALA A 85 67.51 43.43 -31.35
N SER A 86 67.65 44.63 -31.93
CA SER A 86 66.56 45.30 -32.66
C SER A 86 66.14 44.52 -33.91
N GLN A 87 67.10 44.05 -34.72
CA GLN A 87 66.83 43.23 -35.91
C GLN A 87 66.15 41.90 -35.57
N THR A 88 66.54 41.28 -34.46
CA THR A 88 65.92 40.02 -33.99
C THR A 88 64.48 40.25 -33.54
N SER A 89 64.23 41.38 -32.86
CA SER A 89 62.88 41.80 -32.46
C SER A 89 62.00 42.08 -33.67
N ASP A 90 62.54 42.77 -34.69
CA ASP A 90 61.81 43.10 -35.92
C ASP A 90 61.47 41.85 -36.75
N ARG A 91 62.43 40.92 -36.90
CA ARG A 91 62.17 39.60 -37.52
C ARG A 91 61.07 38.84 -36.77
N SER A 92 61.10 38.85 -35.44
CA SER A 92 60.08 38.19 -34.61
C SER A 92 58.71 38.85 -34.80
N ALA A 93 58.65 40.18 -34.89
CA ALA A 93 57.42 40.92 -35.13
C ALA A 93 56.82 40.62 -36.51
N ILE A 94 57.64 40.48 -37.55
CA ILE A 94 57.21 40.08 -38.91
C ILE A 94 56.59 38.67 -38.88
N VAL A 95 57.27 37.71 -38.24
CA VAL A 95 56.77 36.33 -38.13
C VAL A 95 55.46 36.27 -37.33
N LEU A 96 55.40 36.95 -36.19
CA LEU A 96 54.18 37.05 -35.37
C LEU A 96 53.02 37.66 -36.17
N ARG A 97 53.26 38.78 -36.86
CA ARG A 97 52.24 39.43 -37.70
C ARG A 97 51.76 38.51 -38.83
N SER A 98 52.66 37.76 -39.46
CA SER A 98 52.30 36.76 -40.48
C SER A 98 51.41 35.64 -39.91
N ASN A 99 51.75 35.10 -38.75
CA ASN A 99 50.95 34.06 -38.09
C ASN A 99 49.57 34.58 -37.67
N VAL A 100 49.49 35.80 -37.13
CA VAL A 100 48.23 36.47 -36.79
C VAL A 100 47.38 36.69 -38.05
N LYS A 101 47.98 37.10 -39.17
CA LYS A 101 47.27 37.22 -40.45
C LYS A 101 46.68 35.89 -40.92
N ASN A 102 47.46 34.81 -40.84
CA ASN A 102 46.98 33.47 -41.20
C ASN A 102 45.82 33.01 -40.32
N LEU A 103 45.88 33.27 -39.01
CA LEU A 103 44.80 32.96 -38.07
C LEU A 103 43.53 33.75 -38.39
N ALA A 104 43.66 35.03 -38.70
CA ALA A 104 42.52 35.86 -39.05
C ALA A 104 41.86 35.46 -40.36
N TYR A 105 42.66 35.11 -41.38
CA TYR A 105 42.14 34.58 -42.63
C TYR A 105 41.30 33.32 -42.39
N ARG A 106 41.81 32.38 -41.57
CA ARG A 106 41.05 31.16 -41.19
C ARG A 106 39.77 31.47 -40.42
N LEU A 107 39.76 32.54 -39.65
CA LEU A 107 38.59 32.97 -38.87
C LEU A 107 37.63 33.85 -39.67
N GLY A 108 38.03 34.33 -40.85
CA GLY A 108 37.27 35.26 -41.68
C GLY A 108 37.22 36.68 -41.10
N VAL A 109 38.27 37.11 -40.39
CA VAL A 109 38.39 38.46 -39.84
C VAL A 109 39.24 39.31 -40.76
N GLU A 110 38.66 40.38 -41.30
CA GLU A 110 39.34 41.33 -42.17
C GLU A 110 39.96 42.48 -41.36
N PHE A 111 41.12 42.95 -41.79
CA PHE A 111 41.79 44.12 -41.23
C PHE A 111 42.57 44.86 -42.32
N GLU A 112 42.85 46.13 -42.06
CA GLU A 112 43.68 46.95 -42.93
C GLU A 112 45.17 46.64 -42.68
N SER A 113 46.00 46.90 -43.70
CA SER A 113 47.45 46.65 -43.60
C SER A 113 48.13 47.49 -42.50
N ALA A 114 47.55 48.64 -42.16
CA ALA A 114 48.05 49.57 -41.15
C ALA A 114 47.63 49.24 -39.70
N THR A 115 46.69 48.30 -39.51
CA THR A 115 46.15 47.99 -38.17
C THR A 115 47.23 47.42 -37.25
N ALA A 116 47.32 47.90 -36.02
CA ALA A 116 48.31 47.41 -35.05
C ALA A 116 48.08 45.93 -34.73
N THR A 117 49.16 45.16 -34.55
CA THR A 117 49.06 43.70 -34.29
C THR A 117 48.24 43.39 -33.04
N GLU A 118 48.32 44.24 -32.01
CA GLU A 118 47.52 44.12 -30.78
C GLU A 118 46.02 44.28 -31.04
N GLN A 119 45.62 45.21 -31.89
CA GLN A 119 44.22 45.40 -32.27
C GLN A 119 43.69 44.19 -33.05
N ILE A 120 44.51 43.61 -33.93
CA ILE A 120 44.14 42.38 -34.64
C ILE A 120 43.95 41.24 -33.64
N LEU A 121 44.90 41.02 -32.71
CA LEU A 121 44.79 40.00 -31.67
C LEU A 121 43.53 40.17 -30.81
N TYR A 122 43.20 41.41 -30.43
CA TYR A 122 41.99 41.71 -29.68
C TYR A 122 40.74 41.33 -30.49
N SER A 123 40.64 41.72 -31.75
CA SER A 123 39.51 41.37 -32.62
C SER A 123 39.35 39.86 -32.82
N LEU A 124 40.47 39.12 -32.94
CA LEU A 124 40.46 37.67 -33.03
C LEU A 124 39.95 37.03 -31.74
N MET A 125 40.46 37.48 -30.59
CA MET A 125 39.99 37.01 -29.29
C MET A 125 38.49 37.22 -29.15
N THR A 126 37.99 38.44 -29.42
CA THR A 126 36.56 38.74 -29.35
C THR A 126 35.74 37.83 -30.26
N THR A 127 36.19 37.62 -31.50
CA THR A 127 35.49 36.77 -32.48
C THR A 127 35.47 35.30 -32.03
N ILE A 128 36.59 34.79 -31.51
CA ILE A 128 36.70 33.43 -30.99
C ILE A 128 35.76 33.25 -29.80
N THR A 129 35.81 34.16 -28.82
CA THR A 129 34.95 34.11 -27.63
C THR A 129 33.46 34.17 -28.00
N GLN A 130 33.07 35.04 -28.94
CA GLN A 130 31.67 35.10 -29.41
C GLN A 130 31.23 33.80 -30.10
N ARG A 131 32.08 33.22 -30.95
CA ARG A 131 31.78 31.93 -31.59
C ARG A 131 31.67 30.81 -30.56
N GLU A 132 32.58 30.75 -29.60
CA GLU A 132 32.56 29.77 -28.52
C GLU A 132 31.27 29.88 -27.69
N LEU A 133 30.88 31.09 -27.29
CA LEU A 133 29.61 31.33 -26.59
C LEU A 133 28.41 30.86 -27.41
N SER A 134 28.38 31.15 -28.72
CA SER A 134 27.28 30.73 -29.59
C SER A 134 27.20 29.20 -29.75
N LEU A 135 28.35 28.52 -29.84
CA LEU A 135 28.44 27.07 -29.96
C LEU A 135 28.04 26.40 -28.65
N ASN A 136 28.49 26.93 -27.51
CA ASN A 136 28.08 26.46 -26.19
C ASN A 136 26.58 26.63 -25.98
N ALA A 137 26.01 27.78 -26.34
CA ALA A 137 24.56 27.99 -26.28
C ALA A 137 23.78 26.99 -27.14
N ARG A 138 24.24 26.73 -28.37
CA ARG A 138 23.63 25.71 -29.25
C ARG A 138 23.75 24.30 -28.67
N GLN A 139 24.90 23.97 -28.07
CA GLN A 139 25.11 22.66 -27.45
C GLN A 139 24.20 22.46 -26.23
N THR A 140 24.03 23.49 -25.39
CA THR A 140 23.10 23.48 -24.26
C THR A 140 21.66 23.33 -24.72
N ALA A 141 21.22 24.15 -25.68
CA ALA A 141 19.87 24.05 -26.24
C ALA A 141 19.60 22.67 -26.87
N ARG A 142 20.58 22.08 -27.56
CA ARG A 142 20.47 20.72 -28.10
C ARG A 142 20.31 19.68 -26.98
N ARG A 143 21.09 19.80 -25.90
CA ARG A 143 21.01 18.88 -24.76
C ARG A 143 19.64 18.99 -24.06
N GLU A 144 19.14 20.20 -23.87
CA GLU A 144 17.80 20.45 -23.31
C GLU A 144 16.70 19.87 -24.20
N ALA A 145 16.76 20.10 -25.52
CA ALA A 145 15.80 19.55 -26.47
C ALA A 145 15.77 18.00 -26.44
N ILE A 146 16.94 17.36 -26.37
CA ILE A 146 17.04 15.89 -26.25
C ILE A 146 16.41 15.41 -24.93
N ASN A 147 16.69 16.10 -23.82
CA ASN A 147 16.11 15.75 -22.53
C ASN A 147 14.59 15.93 -22.51
N ALA A 148 14.08 17.03 -23.09
CA ALA A 148 12.66 17.27 -23.24
C ALA A 148 11.98 16.20 -24.11
N ALA A 149 12.59 15.82 -25.23
CA ALA A 149 12.08 14.76 -26.09
C ALA A 149 12.01 13.40 -25.35
N LYS A 150 13.04 13.05 -24.57
CA LYS A 150 13.03 11.85 -23.72
C LYS A 150 11.92 11.91 -22.67
N ALA A 151 11.72 13.06 -22.03
CA ALA A 151 10.66 13.25 -21.05
C ALA A 151 9.27 13.04 -21.68
N VAL A 152 9.04 13.58 -22.88
CA VAL A 152 7.77 13.41 -23.62
C VAL A 152 7.49 11.93 -23.95
N ILE A 153 8.51 11.16 -24.35
CA ILE A 153 8.36 9.72 -24.63
C ILE A 153 7.93 8.99 -23.35
N VAL A 154 8.61 9.23 -22.22
CA VAL A 154 8.26 8.62 -20.92
C VAL A 154 6.84 9.02 -20.49
N SER A 155 6.47 10.29 -20.62
CA SER A 155 5.11 10.77 -20.33
C SER A 155 4.05 10.12 -21.24
N ARG A 156 4.38 9.85 -22.50
CA ARG A 156 3.48 9.15 -23.43
C ARG A 156 3.29 7.70 -23.02
N ASP A 157 4.37 6.99 -22.68
CA ASP A 157 4.31 5.58 -22.27
C ASP A 157 3.51 5.42 -20.97
N THR A 158 3.77 6.28 -19.99
CA THR A 158 2.98 6.32 -18.75
C THR A 158 1.49 6.61 -19.01
N LEU A 159 1.15 7.55 -19.90
CA LEU A 159 -0.23 7.83 -20.29
C LEU A 159 -0.91 6.63 -20.96
N THR A 160 -0.22 5.89 -21.83
CA THR A 160 -0.77 4.67 -22.45
C THR A 160 -1.01 3.57 -21.40
N GLY A 161 -0.07 3.38 -20.47
CA GLY A 161 -0.23 2.46 -19.35
C GLY A 161 -1.42 2.81 -18.46
N LEU A 162 -1.59 4.09 -18.12
CA LEU A 162 -2.74 4.59 -17.34
C LEU A 162 -4.07 4.42 -18.09
N ARG A 163 -4.12 4.68 -19.40
CA ARG A 163 -5.33 4.44 -20.22
C ARG A 163 -5.73 2.96 -20.21
N ASN A 164 -4.77 2.05 -20.34
CA ASN A 164 -5.03 0.61 -20.29
C ASN A 164 -5.54 0.18 -18.91
N LYS A 165 -4.92 0.67 -17.82
CA LYS A 165 -5.41 0.43 -16.45
C LYS A 165 -6.83 0.94 -16.25
N ARG A 166 -7.12 2.18 -16.69
CA ARG A 166 -8.46 2.77 -16.62
C ARG A 166 -9.49 1.96 -17.40
N GLY A 167 -9.15 1.46 -18.59
CA GLY A 167 -10.03 0.58 -19.38
C GLY A 167 -10.35 -0.72 -18.63
N LYS A 168 -9.35 -1.38 -18.05
CA LYS A 168 -9.54 -2.60 -17.24
C LYS A 168 -10.44 -2.35 -16.02
N VAL A 169 -10.23 -1.24 -15.32
CA VAL A 169 -11.04 -0.88 -14.14
C VAL A 169 -12.48 -0.56 -14.57
N LYS A 170 -12.68 0.16 -15.68
CA LYS A 170 -14.02 0.48 -16.19
C LYS A 170 -14.80 -0.78 -16.56
N ASN A 171 -14.18 -1.75 -17.23
CA ASN A 171 -14.82 -3.02 -17.57
C ASN A 171 -15.17 -3.86 -16.32
N ARG A 172 -14.30 -3.86 -15.31
CA ARG A 172 -14.59 -4.52 -14.02
C ARG A 172 -15.76 -3.84 -13.30
N LEU A 173 -15.84 -2.52 -13.35
CA LEU A 173 -16.92 -1.76 -12.74
C LEU A 173 -18.26 -2.07 -13.42
N SER A 174 -18.33 -2.00 -14.76
CA SER A 174 -19.57 -2.29 -15.49
C SER A 174 -20.06 -3.73 -15.26
N PHE A 175 -19.14 -4.69 -15.18
CA PHE A 175 -19.50 -6.07 -14.83
C PHE A 175 -20.07 -6.18 -13.41
N LYS A 176 -19.47 -5.48 -12.45
CA LYS A 176 -19.95 -5.47 -11.05
C LYS A 176 -21.29 -4.75 -10.89
N GLU A 177 -21.52 -3.69 -11.64
CA GLU A 177 -22.81 -2.98 -11.69
C GLU A 177 -23.92 -3.89 -12.23
N SER A 178 -23.65 -4.66 -13.29
CA SER A 178 -24.60 -5.65 -13.80
C SER A 178 -24.94 -6.73 -12.78
N GLN A 179 -23.94 -7.28 -12.08
CA GLN A 179 -24.15 -8.28 -11.03
C GLN A 179 -24.96 -7.71 -9.85
N LYS A 180 -24.73 -6.44 -9.50
CA LYS A 180 -25.49 -5.77 -8.45
C LYS A 180 -26.95 -5.58 -8.85
N ALA A 181 -27.22 -5.15 -10.08
CA ALA A 181 -28.58 -4.96 -10.57
C ALA A 181 -29.39 -6.26 -10.53
N GLU A 182 -28.79 -7.38 -10.95
CA GLU A 182 -29.41 -8.71 -10.86
C GLU A 182 -29.70 -9.12 -9.41
N ALA A 183 -28.76 -8.88 -8.49
CA ALA A 183 -28.97 -9.16 -7.07
C ALA A 183 -30.08 -8.28 -6.46
N ASP A 184 -30.14 -7.00 -6.83
CA ASP A 184 -31.19 -6.07 -6.37
C ASP A 184 -32.58 -6.53 -6.84
N GLU A 185 -32.72 -7.06 -8.06
CA GLU A 185 -33.98 -7.66 -8.54
C GLU A 185 -34.38 -8.89 -7.71
N ILE A 186 -33.46 -9.81 -7.47
CA ILE A 186 -33.72 -11.01 -6.65
C ILE A 186 -34.17 -10.61 -5.24
N ILE A 187 -33.53 -9.61 -4.63
CA ILE A 187 -33.91 -9.10 -3.30
C ILE A 187 -35.33 -8.53 -3.32
N ASN A 188 -35.70 -7.79 -4.36
CA ASN A 188 -37.06 -7.23 -4.47
C ASN A 188 -38.11 -8.34 -4.61
N ILE A 189 -37.86 -9.34 -5.45
CA ILE A 189 -38.74 -10.51 -5.58
C ILE A 189 -38.89 -11.23 -4.22
N ALA A 190 -37.79 -11.45 -3.50
CA ALA A 190 -37.82 -12.10 -2.20
C ALA A 190 -38.62 -11.31 -1.16
N LYS A 191 -38.48 -9.97 -1.14
CA LYS A 191 -39.27 -9.09 -0.26
C LYS A 191 -40.76 -9.16 -0.58
N ASP A 192 -41.11 -9.20 -1.87
CA ASP A 192 -42.51 -9.32 -2.30
C ASP A 192 -43.12 -10.67 -1.91
N ILE A 193 -42.39 -11.77 -2.09
CA ILE A 193 -42.83 -13.10 -1.65
C ILE A 193 -43.04 -13.11 -0.13
N ALA A 194 -42.11 -12.54 0.65
CA ALA A 194 -42.22 -12.49 2.10
C ALA A 194 -43.46 -11.68 2.54
N ARG A 195 -43.72 -10.54 1.89
CA ARG A 195 -44.92 -9.72 2.12
C ARG A 195 -46.20 -10.49 1.81
N GLN A 196 -46.30 -11.04 0.60
CA GLN A 196 -47.48 -11.80 0.16
C GLN A 196 -47.75 -13.02 1.04
N THR A 197 -46.70 -13.71 1.49
CA THR A 197 -46.80 -14.86 2.40
C THR A 197 -47.33 -14.43 3.77
N ARG A 198 -46.82 -13.32 4.33
CA ARG A 198 -47.32 -12.79 5.61
C ARG A 198 -48.80 -12.40 5.52
N GLU A 199 -49.20 -11.76 4.43
CA GLU A 199 -50.61 -11.42 4.17
C GLU A 199 -51.49 -12.66 4.00
N ALA A 200 -51.05 -13.64 3.22
CA ALA A 200 -51.76 -14.90 3.01
C ALA A 200 -51.96 -15.66 4.32
N ARG A 201 -50.90 -15.78 5.14
CA ARG A 201 -50.95 -16.36 6.48
C ARG A 201 -51.96 -15.60 7.36
N GLY A 202 -51.88 -14.27 7.38
CA GLY A 202 -52.80 -13.43 8.14
C GLY A 202 -54.27 -13.64 7.74
N ARG A 203 -54.56 -13.76 6.44
CA ARG A 203 -55.91 -14.06 5.94
C ARG A 203 -56.41 -15.44 6.39
N VAL A 204 -55.56 -16.47 6.32
CA VAL A 204 -55.95 -17.83 6.75
C VAL A 204 -56.21 -17.88 8.24
N VAL A 205 -55.33 -17.30 9.05
CA VAL A 205 -55.49 -17.27 10.51
C VAL A 205 -56.75 -16.50 10.90
N ARG A 206 -56.99 -15.32 10.32
CA ARG A 206 -58.22 -14.57 10.57
C ARG A 206 -59.46 -15.37 10.19
N ARG A 207 -59.49 -16.05 9.05
CA ARG A 207 -60.64 -16.87 8.64
C ARG A 207 -60.94 -17.99 9.64
N VAL A 208 -59.93 -18.77 10.00
CA VAL A 208 -60.10 -19.92 10.91
C VAL A 208 -60.54 -19.45 12.31
N PHE A 209 -59.94 -18.38 12.83
CA PHE A 209 -60.26 -17.87 14.16
C PHE A 209 -61.56 -17.05 14.20
N ASN A 210 -61.85 -16.19 13.21
CA ASN A 210 -63.06 -15.35 13.18
C ASN A 210 -64.32 -16.13 12.78
N ASP A 211 -64.29 -16.75 11.62
CA ASP A 211 -65.53 -17.12 10.94
C ASP A 211 -66.01 -18.50 11.39
N GLU A 212 -65.06 -19.42 11.60
CA GLU A 212 -65.34 -20.81 11.93
C GLU A 212 -65.23 -21.06 13.44
N LEU A 213 -64.07 -20.81 14.05
CA LEU A 213 -63.81 -21.21 15.44
C LEU A 213 -64.61 -20.43 16.47
N ASN A 214 -64.58 -19.09 16.45
CA ASN A 214 -65.31 -18.28 17.44
C ASN A 214 -66.83 -18.47 17.35
N THR A 215 -67.37 -18.66 16.13
CA THR A 215 -68.80 -18.95 15.92
C THR A 215 -69.18 -20.29 16.53
N VAL A 216 -68.46 -21.36 16.18
CA VAL A 216 -68.72 -22.71 16.71
C VAL A 216 -68.50 -22.74 18.22
N TRP A 217 -67.44 -22.10 18.72
CA TRP A 217 -67.14 -22.06 20.15
C TRP A 217 -68.24 -21.35 20.94
N ARG A 218 -68.70 -20.18 20.47
CA ARG A 218 -69.84 -19.47 21.05
C ARG A 218 -71.08 -20.36 21.10
N ASP A 219 -71.42 -20.99 19.97
CA ASP A 219 -72.64 -21.80 19.87
C ASP A 219 -72.60 -23.01 20.80
N LEU A 220 -71.45 -23.68 20.91
CA LEU A 220 -71.26 -24.79 21.85
C LEU A 220 -71.30 -24.30 23.30
N PHE A 221 -70.65 -23.19 23.62
CA PHE A 221 -70.61 -22.63 24.97
C PHE A 221 -71.99 -22.20 25.46
N VAL A 222 -72.74 -21.45 24.65
CA VAL A 222 -74.10 -20.99 25.01
C VAL A 222 -75.06 -22.17 25.20
N ARG A 223 -74.85 -23.29 24.49
CA ARG A 223 -75.63 -24.52 24.66
C ARG A 223 -75.32 -25.26 25.96
N LEU A 224 -74.06 -25.26 26.41
CA LEU A 224 -73.66 -25.93 27.65
C LEU A 224 -73.76 -25.05 28.89
N ALA A 225 -73.74 -23.72 28.76
CA ALA A 225 -73.84 -22.76 29.86
C ALA A 225 -74.85 -21.65 29.49
N PRO A 226 -76.15 -21.97 29.40
CA PRO A 226 -77.16 -21.04 28.88
C PRO A 226 -77.41 -19.84 29.80
N GLU A 227 -77.08 -19.92 31.09
CA GLU A 227 -77.28 -18.81 32.04
C GLU A 227 -76.06 -17.88 32.15
N GLU A 228 -74.92 -18.23 31.55
CA GLU A 228 -73.68 -17.45 31.67
C GLU A 228 -73.71 -16.18 30.80
N PRO A 229 -73.65 -14.96 31.39
CA PRO A 229 -73.65 -13.70 30.65
C PRO A 229 -72.38 -13.44 29.84
N PHE A 230 -71.22 -13.99 30.22
CA PHE A 230 -69.94 -13.79 29.55
C PHE A 230 -69.56 -14.97 28.64
N ILE A 231 -69.52 -14.72 27.34
CA ILE A 231 -69.19 -15.73 26.33
C ILE A 231 -67.69 -15.64 26.00
N PRO A 232 -66.92 -16.72 26.10
CA PRO A 232 -65.51 -16.71 25.76
C PRO A 232 -65.29 -16.63 24.24
N ALA A 233 -64.23 -15.94 23.84
CA ALA A 233 -63.80 -15.79 22.46
C ALA A 233 -62.29 -15.53 22.39
N PHE A 234 -61.69 -15.78 21.22
CA PHE A 234 -60.34 -15.27 20.94
C PHE A 234 -60.39 -13.79 20.63
N ALA A 235 -59.55 -13.01 21.30
CA ALA A 235 -59.30 -11.62 20.98
C ALA A 235 -58.57 -11.54 19.63
N ILE A 236 -59.07 -10.68 18.77
CA ILE A 236 -58.60 -10.57 17.39
C ILE A 236 -57.72 -9.32 17.28
N PRO A 237 -56.47 -9.44 16.80
CA PRO A 237 -55.67 -8.28 16.44
C PRO A 237 -56.32 -7.55 15.27
N GLU A 238 -56.71 -6.28 15.46
CA GLU A 238 -57.29 -5.44 14.42
C GLU A 238 -56.27 -5.15 13.29
N THR A 239 -54.98 -5.08 13.64
CA THR A 239 -53.88 -4.77 12.73
C THR A 239 -53.41 -5.97 11.91
N VAL A 240 -53.19 -5.73 10.61
CA VAL A 240 -52.58 -6.70 9.69
C VAL A 240 -51.07 -6.66 9.89
N GLY A 241 -50.49 -7.69 10.52
CA GLY A 241 -49.03 -7.84 10.57
C GLY A 241 -48.43 -8.11 11.95
N ASP A 242 -49.20 -7.89 13.02
CA ASP A 242 -48.79 -8.28 14.36
C ASP A 242 -48.76 -9.80 14.50
N GLU A 243 -47.91 -10.28 15.40
CA GLU A 243 -47.89 -11.68 15.78
C GLU A 243 -49.28 -12.04 16.32
N VAL A 244 -49.91 -13.06 15.73
CA VAL A 244 -51.25 -13.46 16.15
C VAL A 244 -51.09 -14.18 17.48
N GLU A 245 -51.11 -13.40 18.55
CA GLU A 245 -51.18 -13.93 19.90
C GLU A 245 -52.63 -14.35 20.18
N ALA A 246 -52.82 -15.63 20.50
CA ALA A 246 -54.12 -16.18 20.82
C ALA A 246 -54.54 -15.76 22.23
N VAL A 247 -54.88 -14.48 22.40
CA VAL A 247 -55.36 -13.93 23.66
C VAL A 247 -56.83 -14.30 23.83
N LEU A 248 -57.20 -14.79 25.01
CA LEU A 248 -58.60 -15.12 25.32
C LEU A 248 -59.29 -13.94 25.99
N GLU A 249 -60.46 -13.57 25.50
CA GLU A 249 -61.35 -12.57 26.09
C GLU A 249 -62.76 -13.13 26.27
N THR A 250 -63.60 -12.43 27.01
CA THR A 250 -65.04 -12.68 27.06
C THR A 250 -65.81 -11.50 26.48
N HIS A 251 -66.95 -11.79 25.87
CA HIS A 251 -67.94 -10.79 25.46
C HIS A 251 -69.22 -10.99 26.24
N HIS A 252 -69.80 -9.89 26.70
CA HIS A 252 -71.10 -9.93 27.32
C HIS A 252 -72.19 -10.19 26.25
N ARG A 253 -73.21 -10.99 26.56
CA ARG A 253 -74.31 -11.33 25.64
C ARG A 253 -75.02 -10.14 25.01
N ARG A 254 -75.13 -9.03 25.75
CA ARG A 254 -75.75 -7.77 25.29
C ARG A 254 -74.78 -6.85 24.54
N GLY A 255 -73.57 -7.33 24.23
CA GLY A 255 -72.48 -6.54 23.69
C GLY A 255 -71.56 -5.98 24.79
N GLY A 256 -70.30 -5.73 24.43
CA GLY A 256 -69.26 -5.24 25.34
C GLY A 256 -68.22 -6.31 25.70
N LYS A 257 -66.98 -5.88 25.97
CA LYS A 257 -65.89 -6.75 26.40
C LYS A 257 -65.97 -6.99 27.92
N GLY A 258 -65.90 -8.25 28.34
CA GLY A 258 -65.93 -8.69 29.74
C GLY A 258 -64.55 -8.92 30.36
N GLY A 259 -63.47 -8.98 29.57
CA GLY A 259 -62.11 -9.20 30.08
C GLY A 259 -61.66 -10.66 30.01
N ASN A 260 -60.71 -11.08 30.83
CA ASN A 260 -60.15 -12.43 30.75
C ASN A 260 -61.15 -13.49 31.25
N PRO A 261 -61.38 -14.61 30.53
CA PRO A 261 -62.28 -15.68 30.97
C PRO A 261 -62.01 -16.22 32.37
N ARG A 262 -60.74 -16.28 32.81
CA ARG A 262 -60.37 -16.72 34.17
C ARG A 262 -60.91 -15.80 35.27
N ALA A 263 -61.14 -14.54 34.97
CA ALA A 263 -61.65 -13.55 35.91
C ALA A 263 -63.18 -13.44 35.87
N MET A 264 -63.81 -13.82 34.74
CA MET A 264 -65.24 -13.62 34.51
C MET A 264 -66.08 -14.87 34.69
N LEU A 265 -65.50 -16.05 34.51
CA LEU A 265 -66.21 -17.33 34.58
C LEU A 265 -65.98 -18.02 35.93
N SER A 266 -67.01 -18.72 36.42
CA SER A 266 -66.88 -19.66 37.53
C SER A 266 -65.96 -20.83 37.14
N ALA A 267 -65.46 -21.58 38.13
CA ALA A 267 -64.60 -22.75 37.85
C ALA A 267 -65.29 -23.78 36.93
N GLY A 268 -66.59 -24.05 37.13
CA GLY A 268 -67.37 -24.95 36.28
C GLY A 268 -67.59 -24.41 34.86
N ASN A 269 -67.86 -23.10 34.72
CA ASN A 269 -68.03 -22.47 33.41
C ASN A 269 -66.69 -22.32 32.68
N LEU A 270 -65.58 -22.20 33.40
CA LEU A 270 -64.24 -22.20 32.82
C LEU A 270 -63.88 -23.59 32.25
N ASN A 271 -64.21 -24.67 32.95
CA ASN A 271 -64.05 -26.03 32.43
C ASN A 271 -64.93 -26.26 31.19
N THR A 272 -66.17 -25.78 31.24
CA THR A 272 -67.10 -25.80 30.10
C THR A 272 -66.56 -25.00 28.91
N ALA A 273 -65.96 -23.83 29.15
CA ALA A 273 -65.30 -23.02 28.12
C ALA A 273 -64.12 -23.76 27.48
N ALA A 274 -63.30 -24.45 28.28
CA ALA A 274 -62.18 -25.25 27.78
C ALA A 274 -62.67 -26.44 26.95
N LEU A 275 -63.65 -27.21 27.44
CA LEU A 275 -64.24 -28.33 26.74
C LEU A 275 -64.83 -27.90 25.39
N THR A 276 -65.65 -26.86 25.39
CA THR A 276 -66.28 -26.33 24.17
C THR A 276 -65.27 -25.74 23.19
N LEU A 277 -64.14 -25.20 23.66
CA LEU A 277 -63.03 -24.77 22.81
C LEU A 277 -62.38 -25.96 22.09
N PHE A 278 -62.05 -27.04 22.81
CA PHE A 278 -61.47 -28.24 22.20
C PHE A 278 -62.43 -28.89 21.19
N MET A 279 -63.71 -28.93 21.51
CA MET A 279 -64.75 -29.42 20.60
C MET A 279 -64.90 -28.50 19.37
N ALA A 280 -64.92 -27.18 19.56
CA ALA A 280 -64.98 -26.24 18.46
C ALA A 280 -63.76 -26.36 17.53
N LEU A 281 -62.56 -26.57 18.08
CA LEU A 281 -61.35 -26.82 17.30
C LEU A 281 -61.45 -28.12 16.48
N HIS A 282 -61.96 -29.19 17.09
CA HIS A 282 -62.20 -30.47 16.40
C HIS A 282 -63.21 -30.35 15.25
N LEU A 283 -64.18 -29.43 15.35
CA LEU A 283 -65.20 -29.22 14.33
C LEU A 283 -64.82 -28.18 13.28
N SER A 284 -63.96 -27.22 13.62
CA SER A 284 -63.56 -26.12 12.73
C SER A 284 -62.47 -26.51 11.76
N VAL A 285 -61.73 -27.59 12.03
CA VAL A 285 -60.67 -28.09 11.17
C VAL A 285 -61.08 -29.44 10.59
N LYS A 286 -60.81 -29.66 9.29
CA LYS A 286 -61.04 -30.96 8.65
C LYS A 286 -60.30 -32.06 9.42
N GLU A 287 -61.04 -33.02 9.95
CA GLU A 287 -60.43 -34.11 10.69
C GLU A 287 -59.55 -35.00 9.80
N LYS A 288 -58.42 -35.45 10.35
CA LYS A 288 -57.68 -36.58 9.79
C LYS A 288 -58.21 -37.91 10.33
N LEU A 289 -58.74 -37.90 11.55
CA LEU A 289 -59.32 -39.04 12.25
C LEU A 289 -60.68 -38.61 12.83
N PRO A 290 -61.77 -39.35 12.58
CA PRO A 290 -63.11 -38.97 13.04
C PRO A 290 -63.33 -39.29 14.53
N TRP A 291 -62.28 -39.32 15.35
CA TRP A 291 -62.32 -39.76 16.74
C TRP A 291 -62.32 -38.57 17.69
N LEU A 292 -63.26 -38.57 18.63
CA LEU A 292 -63.30 -37.64 19.76
C LEU A 292 -63.13 -38.46 21.05
N VAL A 293 -61.99 -38.31 21.70
CA VAL A 293 -61.67 -39.01 22.96
C VAL A 293 -61.71 -38.00 24.08
N ILE A 294 -62.51 -38.28 25.11
CA ILE A 294 -62.70 -37.39 26.25
C ILE A 294 -62.48 -38.19 27.53
N ASP A 295 -61.51 -37.75 28.33
CA ASP A 295 -61.18 -38.37 29.61
C ASP A 295 -61.79 -37.54 30.73
N ASP A 296 -62.77 -38.11 31.41
CA ASP A 296 -63.46 -37.56 32.56
C ASP A 296 -63.95 -36.11 32.41
N PRO A 297 -64.83 -35.81 31.42
CA PRO A 297 -65.18 -34.44 31.04
C PRO A 297 -65.90 -33.62 32.11
N VAL A 298 -66.43 -34.27 33.15
CA VAL A 298 -67.50 -33.72 34.00
C VAL A 298 -66.97 -33.27 35.37
N GLN A 299 -65.66 -33.13 35.52
CA GLN A 299 -65.09 -32.57 36.74
C GLN A 299 -65.59 -31.12 36.95
N SER A 300 -66.49 -30.93 37.92
CA SER A 300 -67.10 -29.63 38.28
C SER A 300 -68.21 -29.10 37.35
N MET A 301 -68.92 -29.98 36.62
CA MET A 301 -70.16 -29.63 35.90
C MET A 301 -71.40 -30.04 36.71
N ASP A 302 -72.51 -29.29 36.59
CA ASP A 302 -73.77 -29.62 37.25
C ASP A 302 -74.63 -30.60 36.41
N GLU A 303 -75.72 -31.12 36.99
CA GLU A 303 -76.62 -32.08 36.33
C GLU A 303 -77.21 -31.54 35.02
N VAL A 304 -77.46 -30.22 34.94
CA VAL A 304 -78.02 -29.57 33.75
C VAL A 304 -76.99 -29.55 32.62
N HIS A 305 -75.74 -29.16 32.94
CA HIS A 305 -74.63 -29.15 32.00
C HIS A 305 -74.29 -30.57 31.52
N ILE A 306 -74.41 -31.59 32.39
CA ILE A 306 -74.25 -33.01 32.03
C ILE A 306 -75.27 -33.45 30.99
N ALA A 307 -76.55 -33.11 31.17
CA ALA A 307 -77.61 -33.46 30.23
C ALA A 307 -77.40 -32.79 28.86
N GLN A 308 -77.04 -31.49 28.86
CA GLN A 308 -76.72 -30.75 27.64
C GLN A 308 -75.50 -31.32 26.92
N PHE A 309 -74.49 -31.72 27.68
CA PHE A 309 -73.29 -32.38 27.14
C PHE A 309 -73.63 -33.73 26.52
N ALA A 310 -74.45 -34.56 27.16
CA ALA A 310 -74.92 -35.84 26.60
C ALA A 310 -75.66 -35.64 25.26
N ALA A 311 -76.55 -34.64 25.20
CA ALA A 311 -77.25 -34.27 23.96
C ALA A 311 -76.30 -33.81 22.85
N LEU A 312 -75.25 -33.06 23.21
CA LEU A 312 -74.22 -32.64 22.26
C LEU A 312 -73.43 -33.84 21.74
N LEU A 313 -72.98 -34.75 22.61
CA LEU A 313 -72.24 -35.95 22.22
C LEU A 313 -73.07 -36.85 21.29
N ARG A 314 -74.37 -36.97 21.56
CA ARG A 314 -75.31 -37.66 20.67
C ARG A 314 -75.36 -36.98 19.30
N THR A 315 -75.45 -35.67 19.25
CA THR A 315 -75.44 -34.90 18.00
C THR A 315 -74.14 -35.14 17.21
N LEU A 316 -73.00 -35.06 17.89
CA LEU A 316 -71.69 -35.30 17.28
C LEU A 316 -71.56 -36.71 16.72
N SER A 317 -71.98 -37.71 17.50
CA SER A 317 -71.87 -39.10 17.09
C SER A 317 -72.80 -39.46 15.94
N LYS A 318 -74.06 -38.99 16.01
CA LYS A 318 -75.12 -39.42 15.08
C LYS A 318 -75.24 -38.57 13.83
N GLN A 319 -75.09 -37.26 13.96
CA GLN A 319 -75.30 -36.32 12.85
C GLN A 319 -73.98 -35.91 12.18
N MET A 320 -72.88 -35.83 12.95
CA MET A 320 -71.58 -35.38 12.44
C MET A 320 -70.60 -36.54 12.18
N GLY A 321 -71.05 -37.79 12.29
CA GLY A 321 -70.24 -38.98 11.97
C GLY A 321 -69.01 -39.18 12.86
N ARG A 322 -69.01 -38.62 14.07
CA ARG A 322 -67.88 -38.72 15.01
C ARG A 322 -67.93 -40.04 15.78
N GLN A 323 -66.80 -40.73 15.86
CA GLN A 323 -66.63 -41.82 16.83
C GLN A 323 -66.23 -41.21 18.17
N VAL A 324 -67.14 -41.24 19.13
CA VAL A 324 -66.95 -40.66 20.45
C VAL A 324 -66.53 -41.76 21.43
N ILE A 325 -65.43 -41.53 22.15
CA ILE A 325 -64.92 -42.40 23.22
C ILE A 325 -64.85 -41.55 24.48
N ILE A 326 -65.54 -41.99 25.54
CA ILE A 326 -65.61 -41.25 26.80
C ILE A 326 -65.19 -42.17 27.92
N ALA A 327 -64.22 -41.74 28.71
CA ALA A 327 -63.89 -42.36 29.98
C ALA A 327 -64.52 -41.53 31.10
N VAL A 328 -65.11 -42.21 32.07
CA VAL A 328 -65.78 -41.59 33.23
C VAL A 328 -65.40 -42.38 34.47
N HIS A 329 -65.09 -41.68 35.56
CA HIS A 329 -64.78 -42.32 36.84
C HIS A 329 -66.03 -42.55 37.72
N GLU A 330 -67.06 -41.70 37.60
CA GLU A 330 -68.27 -41.75 38.42
C GLU A 330 -69.34 -42.69 37.85
N ARG A 331 -69.85 -43.62 38.68
CA ARG A 331 -70.80 -44.66 38.23
C ARG A 331 -72.15 -44.09 37.79
N SER A 332 -72.69 -43.13 38.55
CA SER A 332 -73.96 -42.44 38.25
C SER A 332 -73.93 -41.81 36.85
N LEU A 333 -72.86 -41.08 36.54
CA LEU A 333 -72.65 -40.44 35.25
C LEU A 333 -72.45 -41.46 34.13
N PHE A 334 -71.71 -42.55 34.39
CA PHE A 334 -71.55 -43.64 33.44
C PHE A 334 -72.89 -44.29 33.06
N ASP A 335 -73.73 -44.60 34.04
CA ASP A 335 -75.06 -45.19 33.81
C ASP A 335 -75.98 -44.21 33.08
N TYR A 336 -75.94 -42.92 33.44
CA TYR A 336 -76.69 -41.85 32.78
C TYR A 336 -76.29 -41.70 31.30
N LEU A 337 -75.00 -41.53 31.02
CA LEU A 337 -74.50 -41.41 29.64
C LEU A 337 -74.75 -42.69 28.83
N SER A 338 -74.65 -43.86 29.45
CA SER A 338 -74.96 -45.13 28.80
C SER A 338 -76.43 -45.22 28.38
N LEU A 339 -77.34 -44.61 29.15
CA LEU A 339 -78.75 -44.52 28.81
C LEU A 339 -78.99 -43.49 27.69
N GLU A 340 -78.50 -42.25 27.85
CA GLU A 340 -78.70 -41.16 26.89
C GLU A 340 -78.07 -41.40 25.52
N LEU A 341 -76.90 -42.05 25.49
CA LEU A 341 -76.18 -42.40 24.26
C LEU A 341 -76.57 -43.77 23.71
N SER A 342 -77.61 -44.40 24.26
CA SER A 342 -78.09 -45.70 23.77
C SER A 342 -78.48 -45.62 22.28
N PRO A 343 -78.26 -46.71 21.51
CA PRO A 343 -78.58 -46.76 20.09
C PRO A 343 -80.04 -46.39 19.79
N ALA A 344 -80.28 -45.36 18.98
CA ALA A 344 -81.62 -44.86 18.67
C ALA A 344 -82.04 -45.09 17.21
N PHE A 345 -81.08 -45.34 16.31
CA PHE A 345 -81.34 -45.55 14.88
C PHE A 345 -80.68 -46.85 14.37
N PRO A 346 -81.20 -47.46 13.29
CA PRO A 346 -80.57 -48.61 12.65
C PRO A 346 -79.10 -48.34 12.28
N GLY A 347 -78.21 -49.24 12.66
CA GLY A 347 -76.76 -49.08 12.48
C GLY A 347 -76.03 -48.43 13.66
N ASP A 348 -76.76 -47.89 14.64
CA ASP A 348 -76.16 -47.39 15.87
C ASP A 348 -75.61 -48.52 16.75
N ARG A 349 -74.44 -48.27 17.33
CA ARG A 349 -73.79 -49.15 18.29
C ARG A 349 -73.22 -48.33 19.45
N LEU A 350 -73.43 -48.81 20.67
CA LEU A 350 -72.78 -48.31 21.87
C LEU A 350 -72.00 -49.46 22.51
N ASN A 351 -70.72 -49.26 22.75
CA ASN A 351 -69.90 -50.20 23.51
C ASN A 351 -69.72 -49.64 24.92
N VAL A 352 -70.18 -50.40 25.90
CA VAL A 352 -70.11 -50.07 27.32
C VAL A 352 -68.96 -50.89 27.91
N VAL A 353 -67.96 -50.23 28.47
CA VAL A 353 -66.76 -50.88 29.03
C VAL A 353 -66.59 -50.45 30.48
N GLU A 354 -66.60 -51.41 31.39
CA GLU A 354 -66.42 -51.22 32.82
C GLU A 354 -65.08 -51.81 33.26
N LEU A 355 -64.23 -50.96 33.82
CA LEU A 355 -62.96 -51.36 34.41
C LEU A 355 -63.10 -51.39 35.93
N SER A 356 -62.85 -52.54 36.54
CA SER A 356 -62.87 -52.71 38.00
C SER A 356 -61.57 -53.35 38.50
N ARG A 357 -61.31 -53.32 39.80
CA ARG A 357 -60.19 -54.04 40.41
C ARG A 357 -60.69 -55.28 41.14
N SER A 358 -60.04 -56.41 40.91
CA SER A 358 -60.25 -57.64 41.67
C SER A 358 -59.72 -57.52 43.11
N ALA A 359 -60.12 -58.45 43.97
CA ALA A 359 -59.58 -58.57 45.34
C ALA A 359 -58.06 -58.79 45.38
N MET A 360 -57.44 -59.23 44.28
CA MET A 360 -55.99 -59.40 44.14
C MET A 360 -55.30 -58.20 43.47
N GLY A 361 -56.01 -57.08 43.28
CA GLY A 361 -55.47 -55.85 42.71
C GLY A 361 -55.33 -55.82 41.19
N GLN A 362 -55.67 -56.91 40.49
CA GLN A 362 -55.69 -56.99 39.02
C GLN A 362 -56.87 -56.23 38.43
N THR A 363 -56.66 -55.55 37.30
CA THR A 363 -57.72 -54.86 36.54
C THR A 363 -58.57 -55.87 35.76
N ILE A 364 -59.87 -55.91 36.04
CA ILE A 364 -60.86 -56.69 35.29
C ILE A 364 -61.58 -55.74 34.34
N CYS A 365 -61.70 -56.14 33.08
CA CYS A 365 -62.48 -55.42 32.06
C CYS A 365 -63.73 -56.23 31.72
N ARG A 366 -64.90 -55.63 31.92
CA ARG A 366 -66.18 -56.16 31.45
C ARG A 366 -66.68 -55.25 30.33
N TRP A 367 -67.04 -55.81 29.20
CA TRP A 367 -67.59 -55.04 28.09
C TRP A 367 -68.92 -55.63 27.62
N ASP A 368 -69.81 -54.76 27.16
CA ASP A 368 -71.10 -55.09 26.59
C ASP A 368 -71.36 -54.19 25.37
N THR A 369 -72.06 -54.73 24.37
CA THR A 369 -72.42 -53.97 23.17
C THR A 369 -73.92 -53.88 23.04
N ARG A 370 -74.42 -52.64 23.05
CA ARG A 370 -75.81 -52.33 22.76
C ARG A 370 -75.96 -52.02 21.27
N HIS A 371 -76.95 -52.65 20.65
CA HIS A 371 -77.38 -52.38 19.29
C HIS A 371 -78.79 -51.78 19.30
N TYR A 372 -79.14 -51.06 18.24
CA TYR A 372 -80.50 -50.60 18.05
C TYR A 372 -81.47 -51.79 17.95
N VAL A 373 -82.52 -51.77 18.76
CA VAL A 373 -83.63 -52.70 18.70
C VAL A 373 -84.88 -51.88 18.43
N ALA A 374 -85.60 -52.20 17.35
CA ALA A 374 -86.86 -51.54 17.05
C ALA A 374 -87.87 -51.81 18.17
N ASP A 375 -88.43 -50.74 18.72
CA ASP A 375 -89.44 -50.86 19.75
C ASP A 375 -90.67 -51.56 19.20
N LYS A 376 -91.10 -52.63 19.87
CA LYS A 376 -92.31 -53.39 19.52
C LYS A 376 -93.54 -52.90 20.29
N ALA A 377 -93.41 -51.87 21.13
CA ALA A 377 -94.44 -51.43 22.06
C ALA A 377 -95.58 -50.60 21.44
N ILE A 378 -95.55 -50.27 20.14
CA ILE A 378 -96.69 -49.64 19.44
C ILE A 378 -97.06 -50.46 18.20
N VAL A 379 -97.48 -51.70 18.43
CA VAL A 379 -98.40 -52.43 17.54
C VAL A 379 -99.46 -53.08 18.43
N ALA A 380 -100.46 -52.29 18.80
CA ALA A 380 -101.75 -52.74 19.30
C ALA A 380 -102.82 -51.79 18.79
#